data_AF-A0A816PG55-F1
#
_entry.id   AF-A0A816PG55-F1
#
_cell.length_a   1.000
_cell.length_b   1.000
_cell.length_c   1.000
_cell.angle_alpha   90.00
_cell.angle_beta   90.00
_cell.angle_gamma   90.00
#
_symmetry.space_group_name_H-M   'P 1'
#
loop_
_entity.id
_entity.type
_entity.pdbx_description
1 polymer ?
#
loop_
_entity_poly.entity_id
_entity_poly.type
_entity_poly.pdbx_seq_one_letter_code
_entity_poly.pdbx_strand_id
1 'polypeptide(L)' 'IMWSQRDPALRKSDVGNVFIKNLDNNIDNKLLYDTFSAFGNILSCKIMTDENGQSKGFGFVHFETQEAADSAINKVN' A
#
# COMPACT_ATOMS: atom_id res chain seq x y z
N ILE A 1 -7.52 10.18 23.58
CA ILE A 1 -6.71 11.05 22.69
C ILE A 1 -5.83 10.12 21.88
N MET A 2 -6.30 9.72 20.69
CA MET A 2 -5.57 8.76 19.84
C MET A 2 -4.55 9.56 19.05
N TRP A 3 -3.37 9.78 19.64
CA TRP A 3 -2.23 10.22 18.86
C TRP A 3 -1.81 9.05 17.98
N SER A 4 -2.26 9.07 16.72
CA SER A 4 -1.54 8.39 15.66
C SER A 4 -0.17 9.05 15.59
N GLN A 5 0.79 8.47 16.29
CA GLN A 5 2.19 8.81 16.15
C GLN A 5 2.57 8.42 14.71
N ARG A 6 2.37 9.38 13.80
CA ARG A 6 2.81 9.28 12.41
C ARG A 6 4.19 9.89 12.40
N ASP A 7 5.17 9.11 12.85
CA ASP A 7 6.57 9.49 12.84
C ASP A 7 6.95 9.98 11.44
N PRO A 8 7.26 11.28 11.25
CA PRO A 8 7.53 11.86 9.94
C PRO A 8 8.81 11.31 9.29
N ALA A 9 9.67 10.65 10.08
CA ALA A 9 10.88 9.99 9.60
C ALA A 9 10.59 8.81 8.66
N LEU A 10 9.55 8.02 8.95
CA LEU A 10 9.11 6.90 8.09
C LEU A 10 8.47 7.39 6.78
N ARG A 11 7.90 8.60 6.76
CA ARG A 11 7.41 9.24 5.52
C ARG A 11 8.50 9.93 4.72
N LYS A 12 9.58 10.37 5.36
CA LYS A 12 10.70 11.09 4.73
C LYS A 12 11.72 10.13 4.11
N SER A 13 11.74 8.90 4.59
CA SER A 13 12.30 7.78 3.86
C SER A 13 11.24 7.30 2.88
N ASP A 14 11.41 7.50 1.56
CA ASP A 14 10.64 6.81 0.50
C ASP A 14 10.86 5.27 0.51
N VAL A 15 11.21 4.73 1.66
CA VAL A 15 11.68 3.38 1.89
C VAL A 15 10.46 2.57 2.30
N GLY A 16 10.04 1.64 1.46
CA GLY A 16 8.84 0.84 1.72
C GLY A 16 7.58 1.32 1.00
N ASN A 17 7.62 2.44 0.27
CA ASN A 17 6.46 2.97 -0.45
C ASN A 17 6.34 2.34 -1.84
N VAL A 18 5.27 1.57 -2.05
CA VAL A 18 4.95 0.85 -3.29
C VAL A 18 3.74 1.49 -3.95
N PHE A 19 3.89 1.80 -5.24
CA PHE A 19 2.80 2.32 -6.06
C PHE A 19 2.30 1.25 -7.02
N ILE A 20 1.05 0.82 -6.84
CA ILE A 20 0.42 -0.18 -7.70
C ILE A 20 -0.44 0.55 -8.74
N LYS A 21 -0.14 0.31 -10.01
CA LYS A 21 -0.94 0.77 -11.16
C LYS A 21 -1.66 -0.41 -11.80
N ASN A 22 -2.72 -0.14 -12.54
CA ASN A 22 -3.52 -1.15 -13.23
C ASN A 22 -4.16 -2.18 -12.27
N LEU A 23 -4.64 -1.71 -11.12
CA LEU A 23 -5.49 -2.51 -10.24
C LEU A 23 -6.84 -2.76 -10.91
N ASP A 24 -7.29 -4.01 -10.89
CA ASP A 24 -8.64 -4.33 -11.33
C ASP A 24 -9.66 -3.70 -10.37
N ASN A 25 -10.83 -3.33 -10.90
CA ASN A 25 -11.89 -2.71 -10.08
C ASN A 25 -12.42 -3.67 -9.01
N ASN A 26 -12.20 -4.98 -9.19
CA ASN A 26 -12.53 -6.02 -8.23
C ASN A 26 -11.51 -6.16 -7.08
N ILE A 27 -10.35 -5.50 -7.14
CA ILE A 27 -9.36 -5.53 -6.05
C ILE A 27 -9.76 -4.54 -4.96
N ASP A 28 -10.12 -5.07 -3.80
CA ASP A 28 -10.43 -4.29 -2.61
C ASP A 28 -9.18 -4.04 -1.75
N ASN A 29 -9.24 -3.01 -0.91
CA ASN A 29 -8.19 -2.66 0.04
C ASN A 29 -7.85 -3.84 0.97
N LYS A 30 -8.84 -4.69 1.29
CA LYS A 30 -8.64 -5.92 2.05
C LYS A 30 -7.82 -6.97 1.29
N LEU A 31 -8.11 -7.19 0.02
CA LEU A 31 -7.38 -8.18 -0.79
C LEU A 31 -5.94 -7.72 -1.04
N LEU A 32 -5.77 -6.43 -1.30
CA LEU A 32 -4.45 -5.80 -1.39
C LEU A 32 -3.70 -5.96 -0.06
N TYR A 33 -4.33 -5.64 1.06
CA TYR A 33 -3.67 -5.80 2.37
C TYR A 33 -3.30 -7.26 2.64
N ASP A 34 -4.21 -8.21 2.43
CA ASP A 34 -3.96 -9.64 2.67
C ASP A 34 -2.81 -10.18 1.81
N THR A 35 -2.84 -9.89 0.50
CA THR A 35 -1.80 -10.31 -0.44
C THR A 35 -0.45 -9.69 -0.07
N PHE A 36 -0.45 -8.40 0.27
CA PHE A 36 0.79 -7.68 0.53
C PHE A 36 1.32 -7.95 1.95
N SER A 37 0.45 -8.30 2.90
CA SER A 37 0.81 -8.66 4.28
C SER A 37 1.60 -9.97 4.33
N ALA A 38 1.52 -10.80 3.29
CA ALA A 38 2.34 -11.99 3.14
C ALA A 38 3.82 -11.67 2.86
N PHE A 39 4.13 -10.49 2.29
CA PHE A 39 5.52 -10.05 2.03
C PHE A 39 6.13 -9.31 3.22
N GLY A 40 5.31 -8.69 4.06
CA GLY A 40 5.77 -8.03 5.27
C GLY A 40 4.73 -7.10 5.90
N ASN A 41 5.13 -6.41 6.96
CA ASN A 41 4.22 -5.56 7.72
C ASN A 41 3.84 -4.30 6.92
N ILE A 42 2.54 -4.13 6.64
CA ILE A 42 2.01 -2.95 5.95
C ILE A 42 1.65 -1.90 7.00
N LEU A 43 2.35 -0.76 6.95
CA LEU A 43 2.04 0.41 7.75
C LEU A 43 0.75 1.09 7.27
N SER A 44 0.54 1.15 5.96
CA SER A 44 -0.65 1.77 5.38
C SER A 44 -0.91 1.29 3.96
N CYS A 45 -2.15 1.02 3.60
CA CYS A 45 -2.51 0.79 2.21
C CYS A 45 -3.80 1.54 1.88
N LYS A 46 -3.85 2.11 0.67
CA LYS A 46 -5.00 2.88 0.19
C LYS A 46 -5.15 2.73 -1.31
N ILE A 47 -6.29 2.20 -1.72
CA ILE A 47 -6.76 2.22 -3.10
C ILE A 47 -7.40 3.58 -3.37
N MET A 48 -7.11 4.12 -4.54
CA MET A 48 -7.70 5.37 -4.98
C MET A 48 -8.95 5.03 -5.77
N THR A 49 -10.11 5.39 -5.21
CA THR A 49 -11.42 5.27 -5.84
C THR A 49 -11.88 6.65 -6.31
N ASP A 50 -12.67 6.65 -7.37
CA ASP A 50 -13.35 7.83 -7.91
C ASP A 50 -14.57 8.21 -7.05
N GLU A 51 -15.21 9.34 -7.37
CA GLU A 51 -16.39 9.84 -6.66
C GLU A 51 -17.59 8.88 -6.78
N ASN A 52 -17.63 8.09 -7.85
CA ASN A 52 -18.61 7.03 -8.05
C ASN A 52 -18.29 5.73 -7.27
N GLY A 53 -17.25 5.73 -6.43
CA GLY A 53 -16.82 4.55 -5.66
C GLY A 53 -16.12 3.47 -6.52
N GLN A 54 -15.84 3.77 -7.79
CA GLN A 54 -15.11 2.87 -8.68
C GLN A 54 -13.60 3.05 -8.48
N SER A 55 -12.84 1.97 -8.35
CA SER A 55 -11.38 2.03 -8.26
C SER A 55 -10.82 2.72 -9.49
N LYS A 56 -9.99 3.76 -9.31
CA LYS A 56 -9.29 4.46 -10.40
C LYS A 56 -8.19 3.59 -11.04
N GLY A 57 -8.10 2.32 -10.64
CA GLY A 57 -7.11 1.37 -11.10
C GLY A 57 -5.72 1.61 -10.54
N PHE A 58 -5.59 2.32 -9.43
CA PHE A 58 -4.30 2.48 -8.75
C PHE A 58 -4.45 2.62 -7.24
N GLY A 59 -3.36 2.32 -6.53
CA GLY A 59 -3.29 2.33 -5.08
C GLY A 59 -1.87 2.48 -4.57
N PHE A 60 -1.76 2.80 -3.29
CA PHE A 60 -0.50 2.98 -2.59
C PHE A 60 -0.44 1.99 -1.43
N VAL A 61 0.70 1.33 -1.28
CA VAL A 61 1.01 0.46 -0.14
C VAL A 61 2.31 0.96 0.46
N HIS A 62 2.32 1.14 1.76
CA HIS A 62 3.47 1.55 2.55
C HIS A 62 3.81 0.41 3.50
N PHE A 63 4.98 -0.17 3.29
CA PHE A 63 5.58 -1.18 4.13
C PHE A 63 6.45 -0.60 5.23
N GLU A 64 6.61 -1.35 6.30
CA GLU A 64 7.52 -1.02 7.40
C GLU A 64 9.00 -1.14 7.00
N THR A 65 9.29 -2.05 6.07
CA THR A 65 10.65 -2.40 5.64
C THR A 65 10.82 -2.29 4.14
N GLN A 66 12.02 -1.93 3.67
CA GLN A 66 12.32 -1.87 2.24
C GLN A 66 12.26 -3.25 1.56
N GLU A 67 12.69 -4.30 2.26
CA GLU A 67 12.71 -5.68 1.74
C GLU A 67 11.31 -6.20 1.39
N ALA A 68 10.32 -5.90 2.25
CA ALA A 68 8.93 -6.24 1.98
C ALA A 68 8.37 -5.48 0.76
N ALA A 69 8.73 -4.20 0.61
CA ALA A 69 8.36 -3.43 -0.57
C ALA A 69 9.00 -3.96 -1.84
N ASP A 70 10.29 -4.30 -1.81
CA ASP A 70 11.00 -4.88 -2.95
C ASP A 70 10.41 -6.24 -3.35
N SER A 71 10.14 -7.10 -2.37
CA SER A 71 9.47 -8.39 -2.58
C SER A 71 8.08 -8.23 -3.19
N ALA A 72 7.31 -7.25 -2.71
CA ALA A 72 6.01 -6.94 -3.25
C ALA A 72 6.11 -6.44 -4.70
N ILE A 73 7.01 -5.48 -4.99
CA ILE A 73 7.27 -4.97 -6.34
C ILE A 73 7.68 -6.13 -7.27
N ASN A 74 8.58 -7.00 -6.83
CA ASN A 74 9.03 -8.16 -7.61
C ASN A 74 7.88 -9.12 -7.94
N LYS A 75 6.92 -9.29 -7.03
CA LYS A 75 5.74 -10.14 -7.25
C LYS A 75 4.69 -9.50 -8.16
N VAL A 76 4.54 -8.18 -8.13
CA VAL A 76 3.50 -7.44 -8.87
C VAL A 76 4.02 -6.72 -10.13
N ASN A 77 5.21 -7.07 -10.60
CA ASN A 77 5.78 -6.60 -11.87
C ASN A 77 5.44 -7.52 -13.05
#